data_AF-A0A661Y0K4-F1
#
_entry.id   AF-A0A661Y0K4-F1
#
_cell.length_a   1.000
_cell.length_b   1.000
_cell.length_c   1.000
_cell.angle_alpha   90.00
_cell.angle_beta   90.00
_cell.angle_gamma   90.00
#
_symmetry.space_group_name_H-M   'P 1'
#
loop_
_entity.id
_entity.type
_entity.pdbx_description
1 polymer ?
#
loop_
_entity_poly.entity_id
_entity_poly.type
_entity_poly.pdbx_seq_one_letter_code
_entity_poly.pdbx_strand_id
1 'polypeptide(L)'
;MKQFFILLLIPMIWISCGRSSQEEQVSQKAIQDTIRFGINKYTFPQLSKNTKEQLENWSVYDDFYSEASTLNDLGLEALRIKTDKLLRHTDSLSKKIPDTLYTNAIYSRLTIVKTRVKLLQQALGRGVIDKDKVEIYIAETNSAIKNLIVQLNEKFQKDGIDLQRIDNEKKELEKQKKLLDSVYIAELKDQKNK
;
A
#
# COMPACT_ATOMS: atom_id res chain seq x y z
N MET A 1 -64.17 -51.05 -5.87
CA MET A 1 -63.19 -51.47 -4.84
C MET A 1 -61.92 -51.94 -5.52
N LYS A 2 -60.85 -51.16 -5.41
CA LYS A 2 -59.47 -51.58 -5.11
C LYS A 2 -58.53 -50.46 -5.55
N GLN A 3 -57.92 -49.86 -4.53
CA GLN A 3 -56.75 -49.02 -4.62
C GLN A 3 -55.59 -49.81 -5.22
N PHE A 4 -54.77 -49.20 -6.05
CA PHE A 4 -53.36 -49.56 -6.16
C PHE A 4 -52.54 -48.28 -6.27
N PHE A 5 -51.95 -47.94 -5.13
CA PHE A 5 -50.89 -46.95 -4.95
C PHE A 5 -49.63 -47.57 -5.56
N ILE A 6 -49.08 -46.99 -6.63
CA ILE A 6 -47.74 -47.32 -7.12
C ILE A 6 -46.89 -46.06 -6.98
N LEU A 7 -46.18 -46.04 -5.84
CA LEU A 7 -45.07 -45.17 -5.54
C LEU A 7 -43.89 -45.61 -6.43
N LEU A 8 -43.70 -44.93 -7.56
CA LEU A 8 -42.55 -45.16 -8.43
C LEU A 8 -41.36 -44.35 -7.90
N LEU A 9 -40.51 -45.05 -7.14
CA LEU A 9 -39.18 -44.64 -6.73
C LEU A 9 -38.37 -44.18 -7.95
N ILE A 10 -38.01 -42.89 -7.96
CA ILE A 10 -37.00 -42.32 -8.85
C ILE A 10 -35.63 -42.80 -8.34
N PRO A 11 -34.84 -43.58 -9.10
CA PRO A 11 -33.46 -43.80 -8.74
C PRO A 11 -32.69 -42.51 -8.99
N MET A 12 -32.14 -41.94 -7.91
CA MET A 12 -31.12 -40.89 -7.98
C MET A 12 -29.88 -41.53 -8.63
N ILE A 13 -29.67 -41.26 -9.91
CA ILE A 13 -28.46 -41.70 -10.61
C ILE A 13 -27.32 -40.83 -10.08
N TRP A 14 -26.52 -41.41 -9.20
CA TRP A 14 -25.21 -40.89 -8.84
C TRP A 14 -24.31 -41.04 -10.07
N ILE A 15 -24.25 -40.02 -10.91
CA ILE A 15 -23.17 -39.87 -11.88
C ILE A 15 -21.91 -39.54 -11.08
N SER A 16 -21.28 -40.58 -10.54
CA SER A 16 -19.89 -40.53 -10.11
C SER A 16 -19.05 -40.38 -11.37
N CYS A 17 -18.68 -39.15 -11.70
CA CYS A 17 -17.71 -38.88 -12.74
C CYS A 17 -16.33 -39.30 -12.20
N GLY A 18 -16.02 -40.59 -12.36
CA GLY A 18 -14.66 -41.10 -12.26
C GLY A 18 -13.83 -40.51 -13.39
N ARG A 19 -13.31 -39.30 -13.18
CA ARG A 19 -12.18 -38.82 -13.96
C ARG A 19 -10.97 -39.60 -13.50
N SER A 20 -10.53 -40.55 -14.33
CA SER A 20 -9.16 -41.05 -14.32
C SER A 20 -8.25 -39.86 -14.70
N SER A 21 -7.89 -39.05 -13.71
CA SER A 21 -6.71 -38.21 -13.82
C SER A 21 -5.53 -39.16 -13.83
N GLN A 22 -4.95 -39.39 -15.01
CA GLN A 22 -3.55 -39.71 -15.12
C GLN A 22 -2.82 -38.68 -14.26
N GLU A 23 -2.33 -39.13 -13.10
CA GLU A 23 -1.30 -38.42 -12.37
C GLU A 23 -0.09 -38.39 -13.30
N GLU A 24 0.01 -37.32 -14.09
CA GLU A 24 1.32 -36.82 -14.48
C GLU A 24 2.03 -36.55 -13.16
N GLN A 25 2.91 -37.50 -12.78
CA GLN A 25 3.91 -37.28 -11.75
C GLN A 25 4.80 -36.13 -12.23
N VAL A 26 4.36 -34.91 -11.98
CA VAL A 26 5.24 -33.74 -11.96
C VAL A 26 6.18 -34.00 -10.80
N SER A 27 7.33 -34.58 -11.13
CA SER A 27 8.47 -34.79 -10.25
C SER A 27 8.61 -33.58 -9.32
N GLN A 28 8.24 -33.75 -8.04
CA GLN A 28 8.41 -32.77 -6.99
C GLN A 28 9.91 -32.49 -6.82
N LYS A 29 10.41 -31.51 -7.54
CA LYS A 29 11.70 -30.90 -7.20
C LYS A 29 11.45 -30.02 -5.99
N ALA A 30 11.80 -30.51 -4.81
CA ALA A 30 11.96 -29.66 -3.64
C ALA A 30 12.85 -28.47 -4.06
N ILE A 31 12.34 -27.25 -3.92
CA ILE A 31 13.11 -26.03 -4.16
C ILE A 31 14.28 -26.07 -3.17
N GLN A 32 15.48 -26.33 -3.69
CA GLN A 32 16.70 -26.21 -2.91
C GLN A 32 16.87 -24.74 -2.50
N ASP A 33 17.33 -24.49 -1.28
CA ASP A 33 17.55 -23.16 -0.68
C ASP A 33 18.61 -22.30 -1.45
N THR A 34 19.15 -22.84 -2.55
CA THR A 34 19.98 -22.12 -3.52
C THR A 34 19.18 -21.18 -4.43
N ILE A 35 17.86 -21.36 -4.56
CA ILE A 35 17.02 -20.48 -5.37
C ILE A 35 16.78 -19.18 -4.61
N ARG A 36 17.22 -18.07 -5.19
CA ARG A 36 16.96 -16.72 -4.68
C ARG A 36 15.83 -16.07 -5.45
N PHE A 37 14.97 -15.36 -4.74
CA PHE A 37 13.77 -14.72 -5.26
C PHE A 37 13.90 -13.19 -5.26
N GLY A 38 13.31 -12.53 -6.25
CA GLY A 38 13.33 -11.07 -6.39
C GLY A 38 14.62 -10.54 -7.02
N ILE A 39 14.76 -9.21 -7.03
CA ILE A 39 15.80 -8.51 -7.77
C ILE A 39 17.01 -8.22 -6.86
N ASN A 40 18.21 -8.67 -7.25
CA ASN A 40 19.45 -8.33 -6.56
C ASN A 40 19.63 -6.80 -6.52
N LYS A 41 19.95 -6.26 -5.33
CA LYS A 41 20.11 -4.82 -5.09
C LYS A 41 18.89 -3.98 -5.49
N TYR A 42 17.68 -4.51 -5.31
CA TYR A 42 16.46 -3.72 -5.47
C TYR A 42 16.47 -2.51 -4.52
N THR A 43 16.07 -1.34 -5.02
CA THR A 43 15.99 -0.11 -4.22
C THR A 43 14.66 0.60 -4.43
N PHE A 44 14.14 1.17 -3.34
CA PHE A 44 12.97 2.04 -3.39
C PHE A 44 13.37 3.50 -3.64
N PRO A 45 12.44 4.34 -4.14
CA PRO A 45 12.64 5.78 -4.16
C PRO A 45 12.94 6.31 -2.76
N GLN A 46 13.77 7.35 -2.70
CA GLN A 46 14.08 8.01 -1.43
C GLN A 46 12.89 8.89 -0.99
N LEU A 47 12.64 8.91 0.31
CA LEU A 47 11.75 9.90 0.91
C LEU A 47 12.38 11.29 0.81
N SER A 48 11.58 12.30 0.49
CA SER A 48 12.00 13.69 0.52
C SER A 48 12.34 14.12 1.97
N LYS A 49 13.13 15.18 2.14
CA LYS A 49 13.49 15.67 3.48
C LYS A 49 12.26 15.99 4.34
N ASN A 50 11.33 16.77 3.77
CA ASN A 50 10.07 17.12 4.44
C ASN A 50 9.27 15.85 4.80
N THR A 51 9.17 14.90 3.88
CA THR A 51 8.48 13.64 4.13
C THR A 51 9.10 12.86 5.29
N LYS A 52 10.44 12.79 5.38
CA LYS A 52 11.12 12.13 6.51
C LYS A 52 10.77 12.78 7.84
N GLU A 53 10.86 14.11 7.93
CA GLU A 53 10.52 14.87 9.14
C GLU A 53 9.07 14.61 9.58
N GLN A 54 8.13 14.54 8.64
CA GLN A 54 6.72 14.27 8.96
C GLN A 54 6.46 12.80 9.34
N LEU A 55 7.26 11.87 8.83
CA LEU A 55 7.16 10.43 9.14
C LEU A 55 7.77 10.06 10.49
N GLU A 56 8.57 10.93 11.13
CA GLU A 56 9.06 10.70 12.50
C GLU A 56 7.90 10.46 13.50
N ASN A 57 6.74 11.07 13.24
CA ASN A 57 5.53 10.88 14.04
C ASN A 57 4.79 9.56 13.75
N TRP A 58 5.25 8.78 12.77
CA TRP A 58 4.70 7.49 12.39
C TRP A 58 5.70 6.37 12.67
N SER A 59 6.00 6.17 13.95
CA SER A 59 7.08 5.29 14.44
C SER A 59 7.12 3.86 13.89
N VAL A 60 6.00 3.34 13.38
CA VAL A 60 5.92 2.00 12.76
C VAL A 60 6.35 1.96 11.28
N TYR A 61 6.57 3.11 10.65
CA TYR A 61 6.96 3.21 9.25
C TYR A 61 8.37 2.67 9.01
N ASP A 62 9.33 2.96 9.90
CA ASP A 62 10.72 2.53 9.72
C ASP A 62 10.85 1.01 9.76
N ASP A 63 10.13 0.34 10.66
CA ASP A 63 10.06 -1.13 10.71
C ASP A 63 9.49 -1.70 9.40
N PHE A 64 8.39 -1.11 8.92
CA PHE A 64 7.81 -1.49 7.63
C PHE A 64 8.80 -1.32 6.47
N TYR A 65 9.48 -0.17 6.41
CA TYR A 65 10.44 0.14 5.35
C TYR A 65 11.68 -0.76 5.40
N SER A 66 12.17 -1.06 6.60
CA SER A 66 13.28 -2.00 6.83
C SER A 66 12.96 -3.39 6.29
N GLU A 67 11.77 -3.94 6.59
CA GLU A 67 11.37 -5.23 6.07
C GLU A 67 11.12 -5.18 4.55
N ALA A 68 10.51 -4.11 4.04
CA ALA A 68 10.29 -3.94 2.60
C ALA A 68 11.60 -3.89 1.81
N SER A 69 12.56 -3.08 2.26
CA SER A 69 13.85 -2.85 1.58
C SER A 69 14.72 -4.11 1.50
N THR A 70 14.43 -5.11 2.33
CA THR A 70 15.17 -6.37 2.41
C THR A 70 14.34 -7.57 1.94
N LEU A 71 13.24 -7.34 1.22
CA LEU A 71 12.35 -8.40 0.70
C LEU A 71 12.95 -9.18 -0.48
N ASN A 72 13.92 -8.59 -1.19
CA ASN A 72 14.46 -9.13 -2.43
C ASN A 72 15.77 -9.88 -2.17
N ASP A 73 16.12 -10.76 -3.12
CA ASP A 73 17.34 -11.57 -3.10
C ASP A 73 17.43 -12.49 -1.87
N LEU A 74 16.33 -13.18 -1.58
CA LEU A 74 16.19 -14.10 -0.44
C LEU A 74 15.97 -15.54 -0.90
N GLY A 75 16.50 -16.48 -0.12
CA GLY A 75 16.08 -17.88 -0.19
C GLY A 75 14.63 -18.06 0.30
N LEU A 76 14.02 -19.19 0.01
CA LEU A 76 12.59 -19.43 0.24
C LEU A 76 12.19 -19.22 1.71
N GLU A 77 12.95 -19.78 2.65
CA GLU A 77 12.60 -19.72 4.07
C GLU A 77 12.79 -18.31 4.65
N ALA A 78 13.87 -17.65 4.26
CA ALA A 78 14.09 -16.25 4.62
C ALA A 78 12.97 -15.35 4.06
N LEU A 79 12.52 -15.61 2.82
CA LEU A 79 11.43 -14.87 2.19
C LEU A 79 10.09 -15.08 2.92
N ARG A 80 9.80 -16.29 3.41
CA ARG A 80 8.60 -16.56 4.25
C ARG A 80 8.61 -15.72 5.52
N ILE A 81 9.69 -15.83 6.30
CA ILE A 81 9.86 -15.09 7.56
C ILE A 81 9.75 -13.58 7.29
N LYS A 82 10.39 -13.10 6.23
CA LYS A 82 10.39 -11.70 5.81
C LYS A 82 8.98 -11.23 5.45
N THR A 83 8.25 -12.01 4.67
CA THR A 83 6.88 -11.69 4.25
C THR A 83 5.93 -11.63 5.44
N ASP A 84 6.05 -12.55 6.41
CA ASP A 84 5.25 -12.54 7.63
C ASP A 84 5.51 -11.30 8.48
N LYS A 85 6.78 -10.91 8.63
CA LYS A 85 7.15 -9.65 9.32
C LYS A 85 6.57 -8.46 8.59
N LEU A 86 6.79 -8.35 7.28
CA LEU A 86 6.28 -7.27 6.46
C LEU A 86 4.75 -7.13 6.57
N LEU A 87 4.01 -8.24 6.60
CA LEU A 87 2.57 -8.23 6.79
C LEU A 87 2.18 -7.66 8.16
N ARG A 88 2.83 -8.09 9.23
CA ARG A 88 2.59 -7.56 10.59
C ARG A 88 2.86 -6.06 10.66
N HIS A 89 3.97 -5.58 10.11
CA HIS A 89 4.27 -4.15 10.10
C HIS A 89 3.29 -3.37 9.22
N THR A 90 2.87 -3.93 8.08
CA THR A 90 1.82 -3.32 7.23
C THR A 90 0.48 -3.24 7.97
N ASP A 91 0.12 -4.25 8.76
CA ASP A 91 -1.08 -4.23 9.59
C ASP A 91 -0.99 -3.16 10.68
N SER A 92 0.15 -3.03 11.35
CA SER A 92 0.40 -1.97 12.34
C SER A 92 0.32 -0.58 11.70
N LEU A 93 0.94 -0.40 10.53
CA LEU A 93 0.93 0.82 9.74
C LEU A 93 -0.52 1.24 9.40
N SER A 94 -1.34 0.27 8.99
CA SER A 94 -2.74 0.49 8.60
C SER A 94 -3.68 0.80 9.79
N LYS A 95 -3.33 0.37 11.01
CA LYS A 95 -4.17 0.58 12.21
C LYS A 95 -4.11 2.01 12.75
N LYS A 96 -2.96 2.66 12.61
CA LYS A 96 -2.72 4.00 13.16
C LYS A 96 -1.96 4.85 12.16
N ILE A 97 -2.70 5.38 11.17
CA ILE A 97 -2.20 6.41 10.27
C ILE A 97 -2.35 7.75 11.00
N PRO A 98 -1.30 8.56 11.17
CA PRO A 98 -1.41 9.89 11.78
C PRO A 98 -2.41 10.77 11.02
N ASP A 99 -3.13 11.64 11.72
CA ASP A 99 -4.14 12.52 11.10
C ASP A 99 -3.54 13.41 10.01
N THR A 100 -2.30 13.86 10.19
CA THR A 100 -1.55 14.64 9.20
C THR A 100 -1.33 13.87 7.90
N LEU A 101 -1.35 12.54 7.94
CA LEU A 101 -1.13 11.60 6.84
C LEU A 101 -2.43 10.97 6.31
N TYR A 102 -3.54 11.06 7.06
CA TYR A 102 -4.77 10.36 6.73
C TYR A 102 -5.48 10.99 5.53
N THR A 103 -5.25 10.40 4.36
CA THR A 103 -5.90 10.76 3.10
C THR A 103 -6.38 9.51 2.38
N ASN A 104 -7.42 9.63 1.56
CA ASN A 104 -7.93 8.52 0.74
C ASN A 104 -6.84 7.91 -0.16
N ALA A 105 -5.94 8.75 -0.68
CA ALA A 105 -4.84 8.30 -1.54
C ALA A 105 -3.86 7.40 -0.77
N ILE A 106 -3.42 7.82 0.43
CA ILE A 106 -2.51 7.04 1.28
C ILE A 106 -3.18 5.75 1.76
N TYR A 107 -4.43 5.85 2.24
CA TYR A 107 -5.18 4.69 2.71
C TYR A 107 -5.39 3.64 1.61
N SER A 108 -5.74 4.08 0.40
CA SER A 108 -5.88 3.19 -0.76
C SER A 108 -4.56 2.48 -1.09
N ARG A 109 -3.44 3.20 -1.09
CA ARG A 109 -2.12 2.61 -1.37
C ARG A 109 -1.68 1.62 -0.29
N LEU A 110 -1.91 1.93 0.98
CA LEU A 110 -1.69 0.97 2.09
C LEU A 110 -2.52 -0.30 1.91
N THR A 111 -3.77 -0.17 1.52
CA THR A 111 -4.67 -1.31 1.28
C THR A 111 -4.15 -2.20 0.14
N ILE A 112 -3.64 -1.58 -0.93
CA ILE A 112 -3.01 -2.32 -2.04
C ILE A 112 -1.74 -3.02 -1.56
N VAL A 113 -0.86 -2.34 -0.82
CA VAL A 113 0.35 -2.97 -0.23
C VAL A 113 -0.04 -4.19 0.58
N LYS A 114 -0.96 -4.04 1.56
CA LYS A 114 -1.45 -5.14 2.38
C LYS A 114 -1.98 -6.31 1.57
N THR A 115 -2.76 -6.03 0.52
CA THR A 115 -3.29 -7.06 -0.38
C THR A 115 -2.16 -7.81 -1.09
N ARG A 116 -1.14 -7.11 -1.62
CA ARG A 116 -0.02 -7.75 -2.32
C ARG A 116 0.86 -8.58 -1.38
N VAL A 117 1.15 -8.07 -0.17
CA VAL A 117 1.89 -8.86 0.84
C VAL A 117 1.12 -10.13 1.21
N LYS A 118 -0.20 -10.07 1.37
CA LYS A 118 -1.03 -11.26 1.63
C LYS A 118 -0.99 -12.27 0.49
N LEU A 119 -1.05 -11.82 -0.76
CA LEU A 119 -0.95 -12.71 -1.92
C LEU A 119 0.41 -13.40 -1.99
N LEU A 120 1.49 -12.66 -1.71
CA LEU A 120 2.84 -13.23 -1.60
C LEU A 120 2.90 -14.28 -0.49
N GLN A 121 2.39 -13.96 0.70
CA GLN A 121 2.33 -14.90 1.83
C GLN A 121 1.57 -16.17 1.45
N GLN A 122 0.42 -16.05 0.79
CA GLN A 122 -0.38 -17.18 0.35
C GLN A 122 0.33 -18.05 -0.69
N ALA A 123 1.14 -17.47 -1.58
CA ALA A 123 1.94 -18.25 -2.53
C ALA A 123 3.06 -19.02 -1.81
N LEU A 124 3.70 -18.39 -0.82
CA LEU A 124 4.80 -18.97 -0.06
C LEU A 124 4.36 -20.05 0.94
N GLY A 125 3.11 -20.02 1.39
CA GLY A 125 2.53 -21.01 2.31
C GLY A 125 2.04 -22.30 1.65
N ARG A 126 2.16 -22.45 0.33
CA ARG A 126 1.72 -23.67 -0.38
C ARG A 126 2.71 -24.81 -0.19
N GLY A 127 2.20 -26.05 -0.15
CA GLY A 127 3.02 -27.26 -0.08
C GLY A 127 3.91 -27.46 -1.32
N VAL A 128 3.44 -27.02 -2.49
CA VAL A 128 4.25 -26.91 -3.72
C VAL A 128 4.31 -25.45 -4.12
N ILE A 129 5.54 -24.93 -4.25
CA ILE A 129 5.80 -23.53 -4.58
C ILE A 129 5.86 -23.36 -6.09
N ASP A 130 4.99 -22.49 -6.60
CA ASP A 130 5.03 -21.97 -7.96
C ASP A 130 6.00 -20.79 -8.00
N LYS A 131 7.20 -21.02 -8.54
CA LYS A 131 8.27 -20.02 -8.56
C LYS A 131 7.87 -18.75 -9.30
N ASP A 132 7.29 -18.90 -10.49
CA ASP A 132 6.95 -17.75 -11.36
C ASP A 132 5.89 -16.88 -10.69
N LYS A 133 4.93 -17.52 -10.01
CA LYS A 133 3.91 -16.83 -9.24
C LYS A 133 4.49 -16.06 -8.04
N VAL A 134 5.47 -16.63 -7.35
CA VAL A 134 6.17 -15.94 -6.26
C VAL A 134 6.91 -14.71 -6.78
N GLU A 135 7.63 -14.83 -7.92
CA GLU A 135 8.34 -13.69 -8.53
C GLU A 135 7.39 -12.57 -8.93
N ILE A 136 6.23 -12.92 -9.52
CA ILE A 136 5.18 -11.94 -9.86
C ILE A 136 4.70 -11.22 -8.59
N TYR A 137 4.41 -11.95 -7.52
CA TYR A 137 3.92 -11.33 -6.28
C TYR A 137 4.98 -10.51 -5.55
N ILE A 138 6.27 -10.84 -5.66
CA ILE A 138 7.35 -9.97 -5.19
C ILE A 138 7.37 -8.67 -6.00
N ALA A 139 7.34 -8.75 -7.33
CA ALA A 139 7.35 -7.58 -8.19
C ALA A 139 6.13 -6.66 -7.94
N GLU A 140 4.95 -7.23 -7.79
CA GLU A 140 3.73 -6.47 -7.47
C GLU A 140 3.79 -5.84 -6.07
N THR A 141 4.34 -6.55 -5.08
CA THR A 141 4.55 -6.03 -3.73
C THR A 141 5.53 -4.85 -3.74
N ASN A 142 6.67 -5.02 -4.40
CA ASN A 142 7.64 -3.96 -4.63
C ASN A 142 7.02 -2.74 -5.33
N SER A 143 6.22 -2.95 -6.37
CA SER A 143 5.53 -1.86 -7.06
C SER A 143 4.51 -1.14 -6.17
N ALA A 144 3.75 -1.88 -5.36
CA ALA A 144 2.79 -1.30 -4.44
C ALA A 144 3.47 -0.41 -3.38
N ILE A 145 4.57 -0.89 -2.81
CA ILE A 145 5.35 -0.16 -1.80
C ILE A 145 5.99 1.08 -2.42
N LYS A 146 6.57 0.96 -3.61
CA LYS A 146 7.08 2.11 -4.39
C LYS A 146 6.00 3.18 -4.56
N ASN A 147 4.79 2.78 -4.96
CA ASN A 147 3.68 3.71 -5.15
C ASN A 147 3.23 4.38 -3.86
N LEU A 148 3.28 3.68 -2.71
CA LEU A 148 3.02 4.29 -1.41
C LEU A 148 4.07 5.37 -1.08
N ILE A 149 5.35 5.07 -1.27
CA ILE A 149 6.45 6.01 -1.01
C ILE A 149 6.33 7.27 -1.88
N VAL A 150 6.01 7.09 -3.17
CA VAL A 150 5.76 8.21 -4.08
C VAL A 150 4.57 9.04 -3.59
N GLN A 151 3.47 8.40 -3.19
CA GLN A 151 2.28 9.12 -2.70
C GLN A 151 2.56 9.92 -1.42
N LEU A 152 3.41 9.39 -0.53
CA LEU A 152 3.85 10.10 0.69
C LEU A 152 4.68 11.33 0.34
N ASN A 153 5.59 11.23 -0.62
CA ASN A 153 6.36 12.36 -1.11
C ASN A 153 5.46 13.44 -1.73
N GLU A 154 4.54 13.05 -2.61
CA GLU A 154 3.61 13.97 -3.27
C GLU A 154 2.74 14.75 -2.28
N LYS A 155 2.24 14.07 -1.24
CA LYS A 155 1.41 14.71 -0.22
C LYS A 155 2.15 15.87 0.44
N PHE A 156 3.36 15.62 0.94
CA PHE A 156 4.09 16.65 1.69
C PHE A 156 4.70 17.72 0.78
N GLN A 157 4.98 17.39 -0.47
CA GLN A 157 5.30 18.41 -1.47
C GLN A 157 4.11 19.36 -1.67
N LYS A 158 2.90 18.82 -1.83
CA LYS A 158 1.68 19.62 -2.02
C LYS A 158 1.36 20.46 -0.78
N ASP A 159 1.40 19.86 0.41
CA ASP A 159 1.13 20.57 1.66
C ASP A 159 2.11 21.76 1.85
N GLY A 160 3.39 21.59 1.49
CA GLY A 160 4.37 22.67 1.51
C GLY A 160 4.05 23.82 0.55
N ILE A 161 3.58 23.52 -0.66
CA ILE A 161 3.16 24.53 -1.65
C ILE A 161 1.91 25.27 -1.17
N ASP A 162 0.94 24.56 -0.61
CA ASP A 162 -0.30 25.17 -0.10
C ASP A 162 -0.04 26.11 1.09
N LEU A 163 0.87 25.74 2.01
CA LEU A 163 1.28 26.61 3.11
C LEU A 163 1.95 27.91 2.61
N GLN A 164 2.85 27.79 1.63
CA GLN A 164 3.50 28.96 1.03
C GLN A 164 2.47 29.89 0.35
N ARG A 165 1.49 29.31 -0.34
CA ARG A 165 0.42 30.08 -0.98
C ARG A 165 -0.42 30.86 0.04
N ILE A 166 -0.83 30.21 1.13
CA ILE A 166 -1.61 30.86 2.20
C ILE A 166 -0.83 32.01 2.86
N ASP A 167 0.46 31.80 3.13
CA ASP A 167 1.32 32.85 3.72
C ASP A 167 1.48 34.05 2.78
N ASN A 168 1.66 33.80 1.48
CA ASN A 168 1.73 34.85 0.47
C ASN A 168 0.39 35.61 0.35
N GLU A 169 -0.73 34.91 0.28
CA GLU A 169 -2.07 35.51 0.25
C GLU A 169 -2.31 36.41 1.48
N LYS A 170 -1.92 35.94 2.68
CA LYS A 170 -2.03 36.72 3.92
C LYS A 170 -1.18 38.00 3.87
N LYS A 171 0.07 37.90 3.42
CA LYS A 171 0.98 39.05 3.28
C LYS A 171 0.46 40.09 2.30
N GLU A 172 -0.12 39.66 1.17
CA GLU A 172 -0.72 40.60 0.20
C GLU A 172 -1.97 41.29 0.76
N LEU A 173 -2.83 40.56 1.48
CA LEU A 173 -3.98 41.17 2.16
C LEU A 173 -3.56 42.20 3.22
N GLU A 174 -2.49 41.92 3.98
CA GLU A 174 -1.94 42.88 4.95
C GLU A 174 -1.39 44.13 4.28
N LYS A 175 -0.72 44.00 3.12
CA LYS A 175 -0.27 45.16 2.32
C LYS A 175 -1.43 46.00 1.80
N GLN A 176 -2.49 45.36 1.30
CA GLN A 176 -3.68 46.06 0.81
C GLN A 176 -4.38 46.83 1.93
N LYS A 177 -4.52 46.23 3.12
CA LYS A 177 -5.09 46.92 4.29
C LYS A 177 -4.26 48.15 4.68
N LYS A 178 -2.93 48.00 4.79
CA LYS A 178 -2.04 49.13 5.10
C LYS A 178 -2.13 50.25 4.07
N LEU A 179 -2.25 49.91 2.78
CA LEU A 179 -2.43 50.89 1.72
C LEU A 179 -3.76 51.63 1.87
N LEU A 180 -4.86 50.90 2.08
CA LEU A 180 -6.19 51.48 2.27
C LEU A 180 -6.23 52.42 3.49
N ASP A 181 -5.66 52.00 4.63
CA ASP A 181 -5.57 52.81 5.84
C ASP A 181 -4.77 54.10 5.59
N SER A 182 -3.67 53.99 4.84
CA SER A 182 -2.83 55.15 4.49
C SER A 182 -3.57 56.14 3.58
N VAL A 183 -4.32 55.65 2.60
CA VAL A 183 -5.17 56.48 1.72
C VAL A 183 -6.26 57.18 2.53
N TYR A 184 -6.97 56.44 3.38
CA TYR A 184 -8.01 56.99 4.24
C TYR A 184 -7.49 58.09 5.18
N ILE A 185 -6.32 57.89 5.79
CA ILE A 185 -5.67 58.91 6.64
C ILE A 185 -5.31 60.16 5.83
N ALA A 186 -4.85 60.00 4.59
CA ALA A 186 -4.53 61.12 3.71
C ALA A 186 -5.80 61.92 3.35
N GLU A 187 -6.90 61.24 2.98
CA GLU A 187 -8.18 61.88 2.69
C GLU A 187 -8.73 62.69 3.88
N LEU A 188 -8.64 62.13 5.11
CA LEU A 188 -9.06 62.85 6.32
C LEU A 188 -8.24 64.12 6.58
N LYS A 189 -6.95 64.13 6.23
CA LYS A 189 -6.10 65.32 6.35
C LYS A 189 -6.49 66.37 5.32
N ASP A 190 -6.73 65.96 4.08
CA ASP A 190 -7.13 66.87 3.00
C ASP A 190 -8.48 67.52 3.28
N GLN A 191 -9.43 66.78 3.88
CA GLN A 191 -10.72 67.35 4.29
C GLN A 191 -10.61 68.38 5.41
N LYS A 192 -9.66 68.24 6.34
CA LYS A 192 -9.45 69.19 7.45
C LYS A 192 -8.69 70.45 7.04
N ASN A 193 -7.95 70.40 5.93
CA ASN A 193 -7.16 71.52 5.42
C ASN A 193 -7.91 72.36 4.37
N LYS A 194 -9.19 72.03 4.10
CA LYS A 194 -10.13 72.84 3.31
C LYS A 194 -11.04 73.64 4.24
#